data_AF-A0A668SYJ8-F1
#
_entry.id   AF-A0A668SYJ8-F1
#
_cell.length_a   1.000
_cell.length_b   1.000
_cell.length_c   1.000
_cell.angle_alpha   90.00
_cell.angle_beta   90.00
_cell.angle_gamma   90.00
#
_symmetry.space_group_name_H-M   'P 1'
#
loop_
_entity.id
_entity.type
_entity.pdbx_description
1 polymer ?
#
loop_
_entity_poly.entity_id
_entity_poly.type
_entity_poly.pdbx_seq_one_letter_code
_entity_poly.pdbx_strand_id
1 'polypeptide(L)'
;AELGSALGFLHDLGIMHRDIKMENILLNDQGHLRLSDFGLSRRLKRGGRAFTICGTIQYMAPEILSGGPYNHAADWWSLGIMLFSLATGKFPLMAEVDHCRMLAKVRDFSYVLPETFSSALILLLTELLCKNPVNRLRNLECFKMQMFFRGTSFDPYILQKTPVDFILELRTQPFLDFKIRLKTLC
;
A
#
# COMPACT_ATOMS: atom_id res chain seq x y z
N ALA A 1 -1.45 -2.64 9.38
CA ALA A 1 -0.28 -2.97 10.23
C ALA A 1 0.60 -4.05 9.61
N GLU A 2 0.07 -5.22 9.24
CA GLU A 2 0.86 -6.34 8.68
C GLU A 2 1.66 -5.96 7.42
N LEU A 3 1.01 -5.37 6.40
CA LEU A 3 1.72 -4.98 5.17
C LEU A 3 2.82 -3.96 5.42
N GLY A 4 2.57 -2.96 6.27
CA GLY A 4 3.61 -1.99 6.65
C GLY A 4 4.79 -2.66 7.33
N SER A 5 4.53 -3.68 8.16
CA SER A 5 5.59 -4.49 8.82
C SER A 5 6.39 -5.31 7.81
N ALA A 6 5.72 -5.95 6.84
CA ALA A 6 6.36 -6.68 5.77
C ALA A 6 7.25 -5.77 4.90
N LEU A 7 6.74 -4.59 4.53
CA LEU A 7 7.53 -3.59 3.79
C LEU A 7 8.75 -3.12 4.58
N GLY A 8 8.57 -2.77 5.86
CA GLY A 8 9.67 -2.39 6.74
C GLY A 8 10.77 -3.46 6.78
N PHE A 9 10.38 -4.72 6.98
CA PHE A 9 11.30 -5.85 6.99
C PHE A 9 12.09 -5.99 5.68
N LEU A 10 11.41 -5.91 4.52
CA LEU A 10 12.10 -5.95 3.23
C LEU A 10 13.08 -4.78 3.07
N HIS A 11 12.66 -3.58 3.46
CA HIS A 11 13.45 -2.36 3.33
C HIS A 11 14.70 -2.39 4.22
N ASP A 12 14.60 -2.96 5.43
CA ASP A 12 15.74 -3.18 6.33
C ASP A 12 16.79 -4.14 5.74
N LEU A 13 16.35 -5.11 4.93
CA LEU A 13 17.23 -6.00 4.14
C LEU A 13 17.77 -5.34 2.86
N GLY A 14 17.34 -4.11 2.57
CA GLY A 14 17.66 -3.36 1.37
C GLY A 14 16.90 -3.83 0.13
N ILE A 15 15.78 -4.54 0.29
CA ILE A 15 14.98 -5.08 -0.80
C ILE A 15 13.77 -4.17 -1.03
N MET A 16 13.56 -3.71 -2.28
CA MET A 16 12.31 -3.07 -2.70
C MET A 16 11.41 -4.10 -3.38
N HIS A 17 10.11 -4.02 -3.15
CA HIS A 17 9.14 -4.90 -3.79
C HIS A 17 8.84 -4.46 -5.24
N ARG A 18 8.57 -3.15 -5.42
CA ARG A 18 8.27 -2.47 -6.69
C ARG A 18 6.96 -2.85 -7.41
N ASP A 19 6.19 -3.80 -6.87
CA ASP A 19 4.85 -4.13 -7.38
C ASP A 19 3.84 -4.39 -6.25
N ILE A 20 3.72 -3.45 -5.31
CA ILE A 20 2.71 -3.53 -4.25
C ILE A 20 1.35 -3.19 -4.83
N LYS A 21 0.44 -4.16 -4.80
CA LYS A 21 -0.93 -4.09 -5.32
C LYS A 21 -1.79 -5.17 -4.68
N MET A 22 -3.11 -5.03 -4.77
CA MET A 22 -4.04 -5.94 -4.09
C MET A 22 -3.89 -7.40 -4.56
N GLU A 23 -3.59 -7.60 -5.84
CA GLU A 23 -3.42 -8.93 -6.44
C GLU A 23 -2.22 -9.70 -5.87
N ASN A 24 -1.22 -8.97 -5.35
CA ASN A 24 -0.02 -9.56 -4.76
C ASN A 24 -0.15 -9.74 -3.24
N ILE A 25 -1.29 -9.37 -2.66
CA ILE A 25 -1.63 -9.56 -1.25
C ILE A 25 -2.49 -10.81 -1.10
N LEU A 26 -1.88 -11.88 -0.61
CA LEU A 26 -2.58 -13.13 -0.31
C LEU A 26 -3.00 -13.15 1.16
N LEU A 27 -4.04 -13.90 1.46
CA LEU A 27 -4.45 -14.20 2.83
C LEU A 27 -4.22 -15.69 3.09
N ASN A 28 -3.64 -16.03 4.24
CA ASN A 28 -3.59 -17.42 4.66
C ASN A 28 -4.96 -17.89 5.17
N ASP A 29 -5.02 -19.14 5.57
CA ASP A 29 -6.21 -19.76 6.13
C ASP A 29 -6.76 -19.00 7.35
N GLN A 30 -5.91 -18.37 8.15
CA GLN A 30 -6.31 -17.57 9.32
C GLN A 30 -6.65 -16.10 8.97
N GLY A 31 -6.55 -15.71 7.69
CA GLY A 31 -6.82 -14.34 7.24
C GLY A 31 -5.65 -13.36 7.42
N HIS A 32 -4.45 -13.84 7.73
CA HIS A 32 -3.23 -13.03 7.80
C HIS A 32 -2.60 -12.81 6.44
N LEU A 33 -2.07 -11.59 6.27
CA LEU A 33 -1.44 -11.14 5.04
C LEU A 33 -0.15 -11.90 4.73
N ARG A 34 -0.01 -12.31 3.48
CA ARG A 34 1.22 -12.78 2.87
C ARG A 34 1.49 -11.99 1.59
N LEU A 35 2.63 -11.31 1.56
CA LEU A 35 3.10 -10.63 0.37
C LEU A 35 3.69 -11.67 -0.61
N SER A 36 3.35 -11.55 -1.89
CA SER A 36 3.73 -12.46 -2.96
C SER A 36 4.26 -11.71 -4.18
N ASP A 37 4.76 -12.47 -5.17
CA ASP A 37 5.32 -11.97 -6.44
C ASP A 37 6.49 -10.98 -6.30
N PHE A 38 7.67 -11.55 -6.05
CA PHE A 38 8.95 -10.83 -6.00
C PHE A 38 9.62 -10.71 -7.37
N GLY A 39 8.92 -10.99 -8.49
CA GLY A 39 9.51 -10.99 -9.83
C GLY A 39 10.08 -9.64 -10.25
N LEU A 40 9.51 -8.56 -9.73
CA LEU A 40 10.00 -7.19 -9.90
C LEU A 40 10.83 -6.69 -8.71
N SER A 41 11.10 -7.49 -7.69
CA SER A 41 11.86 -7.01 -6.54
C SER A 41 13.32 -6.72 -6.88
N ARG A 42 13.94 -5.81 -6.12
CA ARG A 42 15.36 -5.46 -6.33
C ARG A 42 16.04 -5.10 -5.01
N ARG A 43 17.20 -5.71 -4.78
CA ARG A 43 18.09 -5.33 -3.69
C ARG A 43 18.91 -4.10 -4.08
N LEU A 44 18.89 -3.07 -3.23
CA LEU A 44 19.71 -1.88 -3.34
C LEU A 44 20.86 -1.94 -2.34
N LYS A 45 22.04 -1.46 -2.75
CA LYS A 45 23.12 -1.14 -1.82
C LYS A 45 22.70 0.08 -0.98
N ARG A 46 23.36 0.30 0.16
CA ARG A 46 23.14 1.49 1.00
C ARG A 46 23.30 2.77 0.16
N GLY A 47 22.29 3.63 0.14
CA GLY A 47 22.26 4.84 -0.70
C GLY A 47 22.03 4.60 -2.20
N GLY A 48 21.88 3.34 -2.62
CA GLY A 48 21.61 2.97 -4.01
C GLY A 48 20.23 3.40 -4.48
N ARG A 49 20.07 3.49 -5.80
CA ARG A 49 18.82 3.88 -6.46
C ARG A 49 18.54 2.96 -7.65
N ALA A 50 17.26 2.79 -7.98
CA ALA A 50 16.83 2.15 -9.22
C ALA A 50 16.33 3.21 -10.22
N PHE A 51 16.27 2.81 -11.49
CA PHE A 51 15.91 3.68 -12.63
C PHE A 51 14.87 3.04 -13.56
N THR A 52 14.72 1.71 -13.49
CA THR A 52 13.78 0.97 -14.35
C THR A 52 12.34 1.35 -13.98
N ILE A 53 11.57 1.79 -14.97
CA ILE A 53 10.12 1.98 -14.85
C ILE A 53 9.47 0.59 -14.89
N CYS A 54 8.91 0.14 -13.78
CA CYS A 54 8.27 -1.18 -13.67
C CYS A 54 7.22 -1.20 -12.55
N GLY A 55 6.34 -2.19 -12.60
CA GLY A 55 5.20 -2.37 -11.69
C GLY A 55 3.87 -2.10 -12.39
N THR A 56 2.80 -2.02 -11.62
CA THR A 56 1.45 -1.74 -12.11
C THR A 56 1.18 -0.24 -12.14
N ILE A 57 0.84 0.32 -13.32
CA ILE A 57 0.90 1.78 -13.58
C ILE A 57 0.10 2.65 -12.59
N GLN A 58 -1.06 2.17 -12.13
CA GLN A 58 -1.91 2.90 -11.18
C GLN A 58 -1.31 3.01 -9.77
N TYR A 59 -0.42 2.10 -9.41
CA TYR A 59 0.23 2.04 -8.10
C TYR A 59 1.59 2.73 -8.08
N MET A 60 2.13 3.12 -9.24
CA MET A 60 3.48 3.68 -9.34
C MET A 60 3.59 5.07 -8.70
N ALA A 61 4.70 5.28 -8.00
CA ALA A 61 5.05 6.58 -7.45
C ALA A 61 5.44 7.59 -8.55
N PRO A 62 5.28 8.91 -8.33
CA PRO A 62 5.64 9.94 -9.32
C PRO A 62 7.09 9.84 -9.79
N GLU A 63 8.01 9.48 -8.90
CA GLU A 63 9.44 9.33 -9.20
C GLU A 63 9.77 8.07 -10.02
N ILE A 64 8.92 7.04 -10.00
CA ILE A 64 9.03 5.89 -10.91
C ILE A 64 8.48 6.29 -12.28
N LEU A 65 7.30 6.91 -12.31
CA LEU A 65 6.63 7.31 -13.54
C LEU A 65 7.45 8.33 -14.36
N SER A 66 8.27 9.16 -13.70
CA SER A 66 9.17 10.10 -14.36
C SER A 66 10.44 9.48 -14.94
N GLY A 67 10.70 8.18 -14.69
CA GLY A 67 11.96 7.53 -15.03
C GLY A 67 13.14 8.03 -14.19
N GLY A 68 12.86 8.74 -13.10
CA GLY A 68 13.87 9.29 -12.21
C GLY A 68 14.49 8.22 -11.30
N PRO A 69 15.55 8.58 -10.57
CA PRO A 69 16.13 7.70 -9.58
C PRO A 69 15.21 7.55 -8.36
N TYR A 70 14.88 6.31 -7.97
CA TYR A 70 13.99 6.04 -6.84
C TYR A 70 14.56 4.98 -5.88
N ASN A 71 13.97 4.92 -4.69
CA ASN A 71 14.30 3.98 -3.62
C ASN A 71 13.02 3.36 -3.01
N HIS A 72 13.15 2.72 -1.85
CA HIS A 72 12.06 2.02 -1.16
C HIS A 72 10.86 2.91 -0.78
N ALA A 73 11.01 4.24 -0.78
CA ALA A 73 9.89 5.17 -0.56
C ALA A 73 8.76 5.00 -1.60
N ALA A 74 9.05 4.42 -2.77
CA ALA A 74 8.05 4.14 -3.77
C ALA A 74 7.07 3.02 -3.35
N ASP A 75 7.51 2.00 -2.60
CA ASP A 75 6.62 0.95 -2.10
C ASP A 75 5.58 1.52 -1.10
N TRP A 76 5.97 2.53 -0.31
CA TRP A 76 5.07 3.23 0.62
C TRP A 76 4.01 4.06 -0.11
N TRP A 77 4.34 4.64 -1.25
CA TRP A 77 3.34 5.29 -2.11
C TRP A 77 2.32 4.26 -2.62
N SER A 78 2.78 3.12 -3.12
CA SER A 78 1.91 2.05 -3.61
C SER A 78 0.99 1.52 -2.50
N LEU A 79 1.49 1.41 -1.26
CA LEU A 79 0.67 1.15 -0.08
C LEU A 79 -0.41 2.22 0.12
N GLY A 80 -0.09 3.50 -0.04
CA GLY A 80 -1.05 4.60 0.04
C GLY A 80 -2.17 4.50 -1.01
N ILE A 81 -1.83 4.19 -2.26
CA ILE A 81 -2.82 3.98 -3.35
C ILE A 81 -3.72 2.80 -3.01
N MET A 82 -3.14 1.70 -2.51
CA MET A 82 -3.91 0.53 -2.11
C MET A 82 -4.85 0.83 -0.95
N LEU A 83 -4.38 1.51 0.10
CA LEU A 83 -5.18 1.90 1.25
C LEU A 83 -6.32 2.84 0.86
N PHE A 84 -6.06 3.82 -0.01
CA PHE A 84 -7.09 4.70 -0.56
C PHE A 84 -8.18 3.87 -1.26
N SER A 85 -7.77 2.94 -2.13
CA SER A 85 -8.72 2.15 -2.89
C SER A 85 -9.50 1.16 -2.04
N LEU A 86 -8.90 0.65 -0.96
CA LEU A 86 -9.61 -0.17 0.02
C LEU A 86 -10.66 0.67 0.78
N ALA A 87 -10.30 1.87 1.23
CA ALA A 87 -11.19 2.73 2.01
C ALA A 87 -12.33 3.36 1.20
N THR A 88 -12.14 3.55 -0.11
CA THR A 88 -13.13 4.21 -0.98
C THR A 88 -13.84 3.26 -1.94
N GLY A 89 -13.38 2.01 -2.06
CA GLY A 89 -13.83 1.05 -3.06
C GLY A 89 -13.46 1.39 -4.51
N LYS A 90 -12.65 2.43 -4.75
CA LYS A 90 -12.22 2.87 -6.10
C LYS A 90 -10.80 3.41 -6.10
N PHE A 91 -10.10 3.28 -7.22
CA PHE A 91 -8.81 3.95 -7.38
C PHE A 91 -8.96 5.48 -7.39
N PRO A 92 -7.96 6.23 -6.88
CA PRO A 92 -7.96 7.69 -6.98
C PRO A 92 -7.88 8.17 -8.43
N LEU A 93 -7.12 7.44 -9.27
CA LEU A 93 -6.93 7.71 -10.69
C LEU A 93 -7.10 6.43 -11.50
N MET A 94 -7.76 6.56 -12.66
CA MET A 94 -7.84 5.47 -13.65
C MET A 94 -6.48 5.24 -14.31
N ALA A 95 -6.21 3.99 -14.68
CA ALA A 95 -5.00 3.63 -15.43
C ALA A 95 -4.93 4.42 -16.74
N GLU A 96 -3.71 4.83 -17.07
CA GLU A 96 -3.39 5.36 -18.39
C GLU A 96 -2.65 4.33 -19.22
N VAL A 97 -2.63 4.56 -20.54
CA VAL A 97 -1.93 3.70 -21.50
C VAL A 97 -0.42 3.73 -21.33
N ASP A 98 0.12 4.84 -20.82
CA ASP A 98 1.56 5.05 -20.68
C ASP A 98 1.91 5.85 -19.41
N HIS A 99 3.16 5.72 -18.98
CA HIS A 99 3.65 6.31 -17.73
C HIS A 99 3.72 7.84 -17.77
N CYS A 100 3.88 8.46 -18.94
CA CYS A 100 3.91 9.91 -19.10
C CYS A 100 2.52 10.52 -18.84
N ARG A 101 1.46 9.92 -19.38
CA ARG A 101 0.08 10.33 -19.11
C ARG A 101 -0.32 10.08 -17.66
N MET A 102 0.07 8.92 -17.11
CA MET A 102 -0.16 8.64 -15.69
C MET A 102 0.55 9.66 -14.80
N LEU A 103 1.80 10.03 -15.12
CA LEU A 103 2.56 11.04 -14.38
C LEU A 103 1.86 12.40 -14.39
N ALA A 104 1.36 12.85 -15.55
CA ALA A 104 0.63 14.11 -15.65
C ALA A 104 -0.59 14.11 -14.72
N LYS A 105 -1.41 13.05 -14.76
CA LYS A 105 -2.54 12.90 -13.84
C LYS A 105 -2.12 12.90 -12.38
N VAL A 106 -1.11 12.12 -12.01
CA VAL A 106 -0.61 12.03 -10.62
C VAL A 106 -0.07 13.37 -10.13
N ARG A 107 0.59 14.15 -11.00
CA ARG A 107 1.13 15.48 -10.66
C ARG A 107 0.02 16.50 -10.36
N ASP A 108 -1.05 16.48 -11.14
CA ASP A 108 -2.12 17.48 -11.00
C ASP A 108 -3.20 17.07 -10.02
N PHE A 109 -3.32 15.77 -9.72
CA PHE A 109 -4.35 15.26 -8.82
C PHE A 109 -4.13 15.69 -7.37
N SER A 110 -5.19 16.23 -6.76
CA SER A 110 -5.27 16.49 -5.33
C SER A 110 -6.05 15.36 -4.67
N TYR A 111 -5.42 14.64 -3.75
CA TYR A 111 -6.02 13.52 -3.02
C TYR A 111 -6.95 14.05 -1.93
N VAL A 112 -8.06 14.68 -2.33
CA VAL A 112 -9.11 15.12 -1.41
C VAL A 112 -9.85 13.90 -0.91
N LEU A 113 -9.74 13.63 0.39
CA LEU A 113 -10.36 12.50 1.05
C LEU A 113 -11.75 12.87 1.56
N PRO A 114 -12.73 11.94 1.53
CA PRO A 114 -14.05 12.18 2.09
C PRO A 114 -13.99 12.63 3.56
N GLU A 115 -14.81 13.61 3.94
CA GLU A 115 -14.92 14.07 5.34
C GLU A 115 -15.47 12.99 6.28
N THR A 116 -16.07 11.93 5.72
CA THR A 116 -16.51 10.75 6.47
C THR A 116 -15.35 9.92 7.02
N PHE A 117 -14.12 10.11 6.51
CA PHE A 117 -12.96 9.40 7.02
C PHE A 117 -12.50 9.98 8.36
N SER A 118 -11.99 9.10 9.23
CA SER A 118 -11.39 9.56 10.48
C SER A 118 -10.18 10.45 10.18
N SER A 119 -9.98 11.49 11.01
CA SER A 119 -8.81 12.38 10.90
C SER A 119 -7.49 11.61 10.91
N ALA A 120 -7.45 10.50 11.65
CA ALA A 120 -6.31 9.59 11.71
C ALA A 120 -6.01 8.91 10.36
N LEU A 121 -7.04 8.44 9.64
CA LEU A 121 -6.89 7.85 8.30
C LEU A 121 -6.50 8.90 7.26
N ILE A 122 -7.11 10.09 7.34
CA ILE A 122 -6.79 11.22 6.44
C ILE A 122 -5.32 11.60 6.57
N LEU A 123 -4.80 11.71 7.80
CA LEU A 123 -3.40 12.02 8.04
C LEU A 123 -2.48 10.93 7.46
N LEU A 124 -2.77 9.66 7.75
CA LEU A 124 -1.98 8.53 7.24
C LEU A 124 -1.91 8.53 5.71
N LEU A 125 -3.05 8.68 5.03
CA LEU A 125 -3.10 8.72 3.56
C LEU A 125 -2.37 9.94 3.00
N THR A 126 -2.48 11.09 3.65
CA THR A 126 -1.77 12.32 3.26
C THR A 126 -0.26 12.13 3.31
N GLU A 127 0.27 11.49 4.35
CA GLU A 127 1.71 11.25 4.48
C GLU A 127 2.24 10.16 3.52
N LEU A 128 1.44 9.13 3.23
CA LEU A 128 1.79 8.09 2.24
C LEU A 128 1.73 8.62 0.81
N LEU A 129 0.75 9.47 0.48
CA LEU A 129 0.53 10.03 -0.86
C LEU A 129 1.23 11.39 -1.05
N CYS A 130 2.25 11.67 -0.24
CA CYS A 130 3.14 12.81 -0.45
C CYS A 130 3.97 12.61 -1.74
N LYS A 131 3.82 13.51 -2.71
CA LYS A 131 4.47 13.40 -4.03
C LYS A 131 6.00 13.47 -3.94
N ASN A 132 6.53 14.22 -2.97
CA ASN A 132 7.97 14.28 -2.74
C ASN A 132 8.42 13.08 -1.89
N PRO A 133 9.21 12.13 -2.44
CA PRO A 133 9.63 10.94 -1.70
C PRO A 133 10.55 11.23 -0.50
N VAL A 134 11.13 12.44 -0.42
CA VAL A 134 11.92 12.85 0.74
C VAL A 134 11.03 13.15 1.95
N ASN A 135 9.86 13.73 1.71
CA ASN A 135 8.89 14.13 2.74
C ASN A 135 7.83 13.05 2.99
N ARG A 136 7.76 12.03 2.14
CA ARG A 136 6.83 10.91 2.26
C ARG A 136 7.17 10.03 3.46
N LEU A 137 6.13 9.51 4.11
CA LEU A 137 6.26 8.41 5.05
C LEU A 137 6.94 7.23 4.34
N ARG A 138 8.11 6.84 4.83
CA ARG A 138 9.03 5.94 4.10
C ARG A 138 9.73 4.89 4.96
N ASN A 139 9.37 4.76 6.22
CA ASN A 139 9.92 3.75 7.11
C ASN A 139 8.86 3.27 8.11
N LEU A 140 9.08 2.07 8.62
CA LEU A 140 8.16 1.39 9.53
C LEU A 140 7.99 2.14 10.87
N GLU A 141 9.02 2.81 11.36
CA GLU A 141 8.93 3.52 12.64
C GLU A 141 7.95 4.70 12.56
N CYS A 142 8.09 5.55 11.55
CA CYS A 142 7.14 6.63 11.28
C CYS A 142 5.74 6.08 10.97
N PHE A 143 5.65 4.92 10.31
CA PHE A 143 4.37 4.26 10.04
C PHE A 143 3.64 3.84 11.32
N LYS A 144 4.36 3.26 12.28
CA LYS A 144 3.81 2.83 13.58
C LYS A 144 3.31 4.00 14.43
N MET A 145 3.96 5.16 14.33
CA MET A 145 3.62 6.36 15.10
C MET A 145 2.36 7.08 14.59
N GLN A 146 1.79 6.67 13.47
CA GLN A 146 0.58 7.30 12.93
C GLN A 146 -0.59 7.11 13.90
N MET A 147 -1.37 8.17 14.10
CA MET A 147 -2.56 8.16 14.97
C MET A 147 -3.56 7.06 14.58
N PHE A 148 -3.57 6.66 13.30
CA PHE A 148 -4.40 5.57 12.79
C PHE A 148 -4.13 4.24 13.51
N PHE A 149 -2.91 4.02 13.97
CA PHE A 149 -2.52 2.79 14.67
C PHE A 149 -2.50 2.93 16.20
N ARG A 150 -3.08 4.00 16.76
CA ARG A 150 -3.12 4.18 18.22
C ARG A 150 -3.80 2.98 18.88
N GLY A 151 -3.08 2.31 19.79
CA GLY A 151 -3.55 1.09 20.48
C GLY A 151 -3.37 -0.21 19.68
N THR A 152 -2.84 -0.16 18.46
CA THR A 152 -2.51 -1.35 17.67
C THR A 152 -1.08 -1.80 17.98
N SER A 153 -0.90 -3.06 18.37
CA SER A 153 0.44 -3.65 18.49
C SER A 153 0.99 -4.03 17.12
N PHE A 154 2.27 -3.74 16.88
CA PHE A 154 3.02 -4.22 15.72
C PHE A 154 3.90 -5.44 16.03
N ASP A 155 3.73 -6.04 17.20
CA ASP A 155 4.38 -7.31 17.53
C ASP A 155 3.91 -8.39 16.52
N PRO A 156 4.83 -9.08 15.81
CA PRO A 156 4.47 -10.05 14.78
C PRO A 156 3.58 -11.20 15.28
N TYR A 157 3.79 -11.64 16.51
CA TYR A 157 3.01 -12.71 17.12
C TYR A 157 1.61 -12.23 17.50
N ILE A 158 1.48 -11.00 17.98
CA ILE A 158 0.17 -10.38 18.25
C ILE A 158 -0.59 -10.11 16.94
N LEU A 159 0.09 -9.60 15.91
CA LEU A 159 -0.54 -9.37 14.59
C LEU A 159 -1.08 -10.65 13.96
N GLN A 160 -0.39 -11.78 14.16
CA GLN A 160 -0.76 -13.09 13.62
C GLN A 160 -1.62 -13.96 14.55
N LYS A 161 -2.11 -13.39 15.67
CA LYS A 161 -2.82 -14.16 16.70
C LYS A 161 -4.33 -14.15 16.58
N THR A 162 -4.88 -13.07 16.06
CA THR A 162 -6.32 -12.88 15.94
C THR A 162 -6.70 -13.12 14.49
N PRO A 163 -7.41 -14.21 14.17
CA PRO A 163 -7.94 -14.42 12.83
C PRO A 163 -8.80 -13.22 12.43
N VAL A 164 -8.75 -12.83 11.16
CA VAL A 164 -9.61 -11.75 10.69
C VAL A 164 -11.05 -12.28 10.64
N ASP A 165 -11.95 -11.73 11.46
CA ASP A 165 -13.33 -12.20 11.64
C ASP A 165 -14.07 -12.38 10.30
N PHE A 166 -13.84 -11.46 9.34
CA PHE A 166 -14.39 -11.55 7.99
C PHE A 166 -14.01 -12.85 7.25
N ILE A 167 -12.81 -13.39 7.46
CA ILE A 167 -12.37 -14.66 6.86
C ILE A 167 -13.00 -15.86 7.57
N LEU A 168 -13.25 -15.75 8.88
CA LEU A 168 -14.02 -16.76 9.62
C LEU A 168 -15.48 -16.82 9.12
N GLU A 169 -16.09 -15.68 8.82
CA GLU A 169 -17.43 -15.60 8.21
C GLU A 169 -17.46 -16.18 6.79
N LEU A 170 -16.45 -15.91 5.96
CA LEU A 170 -16.36 -16.47 4.60
C LEU A 170 -16.25 -18.00 4.57
N ARG A 171 -15.70 -18.62 5.62
CA ARG A 171 -15.66 -20.10 5.75
C ARG A 171 -17.06 -20.71 5.94
N THR A 172 -18.03 -19.90 6.34
CA THR A 172 -19.39 -20.37 6.67
C THR A 172 -20.43 -20.11 5.58
N GLN A 173 -20.08 -19.42 4.48
CA GLN A 173 -21.02 -19.01 3.43
C GLN A 173 -20.59 -19.47 2.03
N PRO A 174 -21.52 -19.87 1.13
CA PRO A 174 -21.20 -20.22 -0.25
C PRO A 174 -20.70 -19.00 -1.06
N PHE A 175 -19.74 -19.22 -1.96
CA PHE A 175 -19.00 -18.21 -2.75
C PHE A 175 -19.83 -17.17 -3.55
N LEU A 176 -21.15 -17.35 -3.72
CA LEU A 176 -21.97 -16.55 -4.64
C LEU A 176 -22.40 -15.17 -4.09
N ASP A 177 -22.36 -14.96 -2.77
CA ASP A 177 -22.84 -13.72 -2.12
C ASP A 177 -21.77 -12.60 -2.00
N PHE A 178 -20.57 -12.86 -2.54
CA PHE A 178 -19.34 -12.12 -2.24
C PHE A 178 -19.26 -10.70 -2.83
N LYS A 179 -19.89 -10.43 -3.99
CA LYS A 179 -19.79 -9.11 -4.66
C LYS A 179 -20.59 -7.99 -3.99
N ILE A 180 -21.55 -8.34 -3.12
CA ILE A 180 -22.52 -7.37 -2.58
C ILE A 180 -22.00 -6.72 -1.29
N ARG A 181 -21.25 -7.45 -0.45
CA ARG A 181 -20.91 -7.04 0.93
C ARG A 181 -19.65 -6.18 1.10
N LEU A 182 -18.73 -6.19 0.14
CA LEU A 182 -17.55 -5.30 0.17
C LEU A 182 -17.91 -3.82 0.07
N LYS A 183 -19.13 -3.48 -0.39
CA LYS A 183 -19.65 -2.10 -0.42
C LYS A 183 -20.17 -1.61 0.93
N THR A 184 -20.32 -2.48 1.93
CA THR A 184 -21.03 -2.16 3.19
C THR A 184 -20.09 -1.96 4.39
N LEU A 185 -18.79 -2.22 4.21
CA LEU A 185 -17.75 -2.14 5.25
C LEU A 185 -16.84 -0.91 5.11
N CYS A 186 -17.15 0.01 4.19
CA CYS A 186 -16.47 1.29 4.00
C CYS A 186 -17.46 2.44 4.14
#